data_AF-A0A959WJP7-F1
#
_entry.id   AF-A0A959WJP7-F1
#
_cell.length_a   1.000
_cell.length_b   1.000
_cell.length_c   1.000
_cell.angle_alpha   90.00
_cell.angle_beta   90.00
_cell.angle_gamma   90.00
#
_symmetry.space_group_name_H-M   'P 1'
#
loop_
_entity.id
_entity.type
_entity.pdbx_description
1 polymer ?
#
loop_
_entity_poly.entity_id
_entity_poly.type
_entity_poly.pdbx_seq_one_letter_code
_entity_poly.pdbx_strand_id
1 'polypeptide(L)'
;GFVPATVEEIRAHGAEPGYGSPVGVRDAVIVVDDSARDAPNLVAGANREGWHLLNVNCGRDYEPTYVADVAEAQAGFACPHCGAAMSADRAIEIGNIFKLGTRYSEALGVNFQDEAGVSKPVLMGSYGIGSGRAAATIVEQRHDDKGIDWPVEVAPYPVSLMWIGAAEDEVTSGAADEL
;
A
#
# COMPACT_ATOMS: atom_id res chain seq x y z
N GLY A 1 1.18 -12.46 13.50
CA GLY A 1 1.63 -12.11 12.14
C GLY A 1 2.97 -12.77 11.90
N PHE A 2 3.40 -12.86 10.65
CA PHE A 2 4.77 -13.28 10.34
C PHE A 2 5.76 -12.20 10.81
N VAL A 3 6.90 -12.62 11.34
CA VAL A 3 8.01 -11.74 11.72
C VAL A 3 9.26 -12.21 10.97
N PRO A 4 10.21 -11.31 10.66
CA PRO A 4 11.49 -11.73 10.09
C PRO A 4 12.16 -12.77 11.00
N ALA A 5 12.68 -13.83 10.40
CA ALA A 5 13.39 -14.88 11.13
C ALA A 5 14.75 -14.38 11.63
N THR A 6 15.14 -14.85 12.81
CA THR A 6 16.50 -14.71 13.35
C THR A 6 17.50 -15.59 12.59
N VAL A 7 18.80 -15.31 12.76
CA VAL A 7 19.86 -16.12 12.14
C VAL A 7 19.79 -17.57 12.61
N GLU A 8 19.52 -17.80 13.89
CA GLU A 8 19.38 -19.11 14.50
C GLU A 8 18.22 -19.89 13.88
N GLU A 9 17.07 -19.23 13.69
CA GLU A 9 15.90 -19.85 13.04
C GLU A 9 16.18 -20.19 11.57
N ILE A 10 16.82 -19.30 10.81
CA ILE A 10 17.19 -19.57 9.41
C ILE A 10 18.08 -20.83 9.32
N ARG A 11 19.09 -20.93 10.20
CA ARG A 11 20.01 -22.08 10.25
C ARG A 11 19.33 -23.37 10.72
N ALA A 12 18.35 -23.29 11.62
CA ALA A 12 17.58 -24.45 12.05
C ALA A 12 16.89 -25.16 10.88
N HIS A 13 16.47 -24.40 9.86
CA HIS A 13 15.85 -24.92 8.64
C HIS A 13 16.84 -25.29 7.51
N GLY A 14 18.15 -25.21 7.78
CA GLY A 14 19.20 -25.58 6.82
C GLY A 14 19.50 -24.52 5.77
N ALA A 15 19.11 -23.26 5.99
CA ALA A 15 19.54 -22.12 5.19
C ALA A 15 20.66 -21.34 5.88
N GLU A 16 21.38 -20.50 5.13
CA GLU A 16 22.44 -19.63 5.67
C GLU A 16 22.20 -18.18 5.24
N PRO A 17 22.08 -17.21 6.16
CA PRO A 17 21.90 -15.80 5.79
C PRO A 17 22.97 -15.30 4.82
N GLY A 18 22.55 -14.59 3.76
CA GLY A 18 23.44 -14.12 2.69
C GLY A 18 23.88 -15.20 1.68
N TYR A 19 23.66 -16.48 1.98
CA TYR A 19 23.97 -17.63 1.11
C TYR A 19 22.78 -18.59 1.01
N GLY A 20 21.58 -18.09 1.28
CA GLY A 20 20.36 -18.89 1.39
C GLY A 20 19.74 -19.20 0.03
N SER A 21 19.12 -20.37 -0.08
CA SER A 21 18.26 -20.74 -1.22
C SER A 21 17.26 -21.82 -0.80
N PRO A 22 16.21 -22.09 -1.59
CA PRO A 22 15.28 -23.18 -1.29
C PRO A 22 15.89 -24.59 -1.45
N VAL A 23 17.11 -24.74 -1.98
CA VAL A 23 17.72 -26.04 -2.26
C VAL A 23 18.15 -26.71 -0.95
N GLY A 24 17.45 -27.76 -0.55
CA GLY A 24 17.76 -28.55 0.65
C GLY A 24 17.28 -27.94 1.98
N VAL A 25 16.49 -26.86 1.93
CA VAL A 25 15.80 -26.32 3.11
C VAL A 25 14.72 -27.28 3.58
N ARG A 26 14.54 -27.38 4.89
CA ARG A 26 13.64 -28.34 5.55
C ARG A 26 12.60 -27.62 6.39
N ASP A 27 11.43 -28.24 6.55
CA ASP A 27 10.36 -27.77 7.44
C ASP A 27 9.93 -26.31 7.19
N ALA A 28 9.96 -25.87 5.92
CA ALA A 28 9.63 -24.52 5.50
C ALA A 28 8.63 -24.54 4.34
N VAL A 29 7.77 -23.52 4.30
CA VAL A 29 6.92 -23.24 3.13
C VAL A 29 7.76 -22.44 2.13
N ILE A 30 7.94 -23.00 0.93
CA ILE A 30 8.68 -22.36 -0.15
C ILE A 30 7.67 -21.69 -1.07
N VAL A 31 7.66 -20.36 -1.10
CA VAL A 31 6.87 -19.57 -2.06
C VAL A 31 7.81 -19.02 -3.12
N VAL A 32 7.50 -19.29 -4.38
CA VAL A 32 8.30 -18.83 -5.53
C VAL A 32 7.46 -17.91 -6.38
N ASP A 33 8.04 -16.78 -6.77
CA ASP A 33 7.45 -15.87 -7.73
C ASP A 33 7.31 -16.53 -9.10
N ASP A 34 6.22 -16.26 -9.82
CA ASP A 34 6.00 -16.84 -11.15
C ASP A 34 7.13 -16.48 -12.14
N SER A 35 7.71 -15.28 -12.02
CA SER A 35 8.87 -14.86 -12.83
C SER A 35 10.13 -15.68 -12.58
N ALA A 36 10.30 -16.23 -11.37
CA ALA A 36 11.46 -17.04 -10.99
C ALA A 36 11.25 -18.54 -11.26
N ARG A 37 10.00 -19.01 -11.24
CA ARG A 37 9.65 -20.42 -11.47
C ARG A 37 10.13 -20.91 -12.84
N ASP A 38 9.87 -20.13 -13.87
CA ASP A 38 10.09 -20.53 -15.26
C ASP A 38 11.49 -20.12 -15.77
N ALA A 39 12.26 -19.40 -14.96
CA ALA A 39 13.61 -18.97 -15.31
C ALA A 39 14.61 -20.14 -15.16
N PRO A 40 15.29 -20.55 -16.24
CA PRO A 40 16.22 -21.66 -16.19
C PRO A 40 17.58 -21.23 -15.65
N ASN A 41 18.27 -22.18 -15.02
CA ASN A 41 19.69 -22.09 -14.68
C ASN A 41 20.10 -20.86 -13.84
N LEU A 42 19.31 -20.53 -12.83
CA LEU A 42 19.56 -19.43 -11.92
C LEU A 42 20.83 -19.65 -11.07
N VAL A 43 21.35 -18.54 -10.53
CA VAL A 43 22.35 -18.57 -9.46
C VAL A 43 21.64 -18.40 -8.13
N ALA A 44 21.90 -19.30 -7.18
CA ALA A 44 21.30 -19.24 -5.86
C ALA A 44 22.35 -19.53 -4.78
N GLY A 45 22.07 -19.13 -3.54
CA GLY A 45 22.94 -19.45 -2.42
C GLY A 45 23.06 -20.97 -2.21
N ALA A 46 24.23 -21.46 -1.78
CA ALA A 46 24.45 -22.89 -1.57
C ALA A 46 24.03 -23.40 -0.18
N ASN A 47 23.35 -22.57 0.62
CA ASN A 47 23.10 -22.80 2.04
C ASN A 47 24.39 -23.10 2.82
N ARG A 48 25.49 -22.52 2.35
CA ARG A 48 26.83 -22.65 2.91
C ARG A 48 27.57 -21.33 2.74
N GLU A 49 28.12 -20.83 3.84
CA GLU A 49 28.85 -19.57 3.88
C GLU A 49 29.99 -19.56 2.84
N GLY A 50 30.00 -18.53 2.00
CA GLY A 50 31.01 -18.31 0.95
C GLY A 50 30.73 -19.02 -0.38
N TRP A 51 29.60 -19.73 -0.52
CA TRP A 51 29.32 -20.54 -1.72
C TRP A 51 27.95 -20.23 -2.35
N HIS A 52 27.93 -20.34 -3.68
CA HIS A 52 26.73 -20.26 -4.50
C HIS A 52 26.65 -21.48 -5.42
N LEU A 53 25.44 -21.85 -5.79
CA LEU A 53 25.14 -22.85 -6.81
C LEU A 53 24.92 -22.15 -8.15
N LEU A 54 25.42 -22.77 -9.22
CA LEU A 54 25.12 -22.38 -10.59
C LEU A 54 24.11 -23.34 -11.21
N ASN A 55 23.37 -22.84 -12.19
CA ASN A 55 22.41 -23.61 -12.96
C ASN A 55 21.28 -24.22 -12.10
N VAL A 56 20.78 -23.52 -11.09
CA VAL A 56 19.67 -23.96 -10.24
C VAL A 56 18.35 -23.83 -11.01
N ASN A 57 17.50 -24.85 -10.94
CA ASN A 57 16.22 -24.92 -11.64
C ASN A 57 15.10 -25.36 -10.68
N CYS A 58 14.00 -24.61 -10.67
CA CYS A 58 12.77 -24.96 -9.99
C CYS A 58 12.19 -26.27 -10.58
N GLY A 59 11.68 -27.18 -9.75
CA GLY A 59 11.18 -28.51 -10.13
C GLY A 59 12.26 -29.58 -10.34
N ARG A 60 13.53 -29.19 -10.52
CA ARG A 60 14.67 -30.13 -10.56
C ARG A 60 15.45 -30.17 -9.27
N ASP A 61 15.85 -29.00 -8.75
CA ASP A 61 16.73 -28.89 -7.58
C ASP A 61 15.96 -28.60 -6.28
N TYR A 62 14.75 -28.07 -6.40
CA TYR A 62 13.82 -27.83 -5.30
C TYR A 62 12.38 -27.77 -5.83
N GLU A 63 11.40 -28.08 -4.99
CA GLU A 63 9.98 -28.03 -5.34
C GLU A 63 9.28 -26.94 -4.51
N PRO A 64 8.59 -25.96 -5.13
CA PRO A 64 7.87 -24.93 -4.40
C PRO A 64 6.63 -25.51 -3.71
N THR A 65 6.32 -25.00 -2.51
CA THR A 65 5.01 -25.26 -1.88
C THR A 65 3.91 -24.49 -2.59
N TYR A 66 4.20 -23.24 -2.96
CA TYR A 66 3.31 -22.39 -3.73
C TYR A 66 4.07 -21.62 -4.80
N VAL A 67 3.43 -21.43 -5.94
CA VAL A 67 3.82 -20.42 -6.93
C VAL A 67 2.80 -19.30 -6.82
N ALA A 68 3.26 -18.07 -6.61
CA ALA A 68 2.39 -16.92 -6.45
C ALA A 68 3.11 -15.64 -6.90
N ASP A 69 2.36 -14.65 -7.39
CA ASP A 69 2.86 -13.30 -7.66
C ASP A 69 3.21 -12.61 -6.33
N VAL A 70 4.50 -12.51 -6.03
CA VAL A 70 5.05 -11.98 -4.78
C VAL A 70 6.17 -10.95 -4.99
N ALA A 71 6.64 -10.79 -6.22
CA ALA A 71 7.60 -9.76 -6.59
C ALA A 71 6.94 -8.37 -6.62
N GLU A 72 7.69 -7.36 -6.17
CA GLU A 72 7.26 -5.97 -6.29
C GLU A 72 7.43 -5.49 -7.74
N ALA A 73 6.34 -5.02 -8.34
CA ALA A 73 6.37 -4.44 -9.68
C ALA A 73 7.20 -3.14 -9.71
N GLN A 74 7.92 -2.91 -10.81
CA GLN A 74 8.73 -1.71 -11.00
C GLN A 74 8.36 -0.96 -12.28
N ALA A 75 8.72 0.33 -12.33
CA ALA A 75 8.59 1.12 -13.56
C ALA A 75 9.34 0.44 -14.72
N GLY A 76 8.70 0.37 -15.88
CA GLY A 76 9.20 -0.34 -17.05
C GLY A 76 8.75 -1.80 -17.16
N PHE A 77 8.26 -2.42 -16.08
CA PHE A 77 7.71 -3.79 -16.16
C PHE A 77 6.44 -3.82 -17.00
N ALA A 78 6.19 -4.96 -17.64
CA ALA A 78 5.04 -5.14 -18.52
C ALA A 78 3.73 -5.18 -17.71
N CYS A 79 2.73 -4.44 -18.18
CA CYS A 79 1.39 -4.49 -17.62
C CYS A 79 0.79 -5.90 -17.83
N PRO A 80 0.23 -6.54 -16.80
CA PRO A 80 -0.34 -7.90 -16.92
C PRO A 80 -1.58 -7.98 -17.82
N HIS A 81 -2.18 -6.84 -18.18
CA HIS A 81 -3.37 -6.80 -19.05
C HIS A 81 -3.05 -6.52 -20.52
N CYS A 82 -2.09 -5.64 -20.81
CA CYS A 82 -1.82 -5.16 -22.17
C CYS A 82 -0.35 -5.27 -22.61
N GLY A 83 0.56 -5.65 -21.72
CA GLY A 83 1.99 -5.80 -22.01
C GLY A 83 2.77 -4.49 -22.17
N ALA A 84 2.12 -3.32 -22.11
CA ALA A 84 2.81 -2.03 -22.16
C ALA A 84 3.65 -1.79 -20.90
N ALA A 85 4.73 -1.01 -21.03
CA ALA A 85 5.57 -0.64 -19.90
C ALA A 85 4.80 0.23 -18.90
N MET A 86 4.81 -0.16 -17.62
CA MET A 86 4.18 0.59 -16.54
C MET A 86 5.02 1.81 -16.13
N SER A 87 4.37 2.91 -15.77
CA SER A 87 4.98 4.04 -15.07
C SER A 87 4.75 3.93 -13.57
N ALA A 88 5.63 4.54 -12.77
CA ALA A 88 5.46 4.65 -11.33
C ALA A 88 5.48 6.13 -10.94
N ASP A 89 4.40 6.55 -10.28
CA ASP A 89 4.22 7.91 -9.78
C ASP A 89 3.99 7.87 -8.27
N ARG A 90 4.41 8.94 -7.59
CA ARG A 90 4.12 9.09 -6.16
C ARG A 90 2.78 9.77 -5.99
N ALA A 91 1.93 9.18 -5.16
CA ALA A 91 0.61 9.70 -4.85
C ALA A 91 0.35 9.68 -3.33
N ILE A 92 -0.57 10.53 -2.90
CA ILE A 92 -1.07 10.55 -1.52
C ILE A 92 -2.45 9.91 -1.52
N GLU A 93 -2.61 8.80 -0.78
CA GLU A 93 -3.89 8.14 -0.61
C GLU A 93 -4.79 8.98 0.32
N ILE A 94 -5.76 9.70 -0.25
CA ILE A 94 -6.73 10.51 0.50
C ILE A 94 -7.98 9.73 0.95
N GLY A 95 -8.21 8.55 0.38
CA GLY A 95 -9.36 7.72 0.71
C GLY A 95 -9.22 6.31 0.16
N ASN A 96 -10.03 5.41 0.72
CA ASN A 96 -10.02 3.99 0.37
C ASN A 96 -11.42 3.39 0.52
N ILE A 97 -11.69 2.38 -0.29
CA ILE A 97 -12.94 1.62 -0.28
C ILE A 97 -12.63 0.14 -0.12
N PHE A 98 -13.32 -0.52 0.81
CA PHE A 98 -13.11 -1.92 1.10
C PHE A 98 -14.40 -2.71 0.99
N LYS A 99 -14.34 -3.84 0.27
CA LYS A 99 -15.34 -4.90 0.38
C LYS A 99 -14.97 -5.75 1.58
N LEU A 100 -15.60 -5.49 2.72
CA LEU A 100 -15.31 -6.19 3.97
C LEU A 100 -15.90 -7.60 4.00
N GLY A 101 -16.89 -7.86 3.15
CA GLY A 101 -17.58 -9.14 3.13
C GLY A 101 -18.34 -9.35 4.45
N THR A 102 -18.24 -10.54 5.01
CA THR A 102 -18.90 -10.92 6.27
C THR A 102 -17.97 -10.95 7.47
N ARG A 103 -16.70 -10.53 7.30
CA ARG A 103 -15.64 -10.62 8.32
C ARG A 103 -16.05 -10.06 9.69
N TYR A 104 -16.73 -8.92 9.70
CA TYR A 104 -17.15 -8.27 10.95
C TYR A 104 -18.55 -8.72 11.39
N SER A 105 -19.47 -8.88 10.46
CA SER A 105 -20.84 -9.31 10.78
C SER A 105 -20.87 -10.70 11.42
N GLU A 106 -20.03 -11.63 10.96
CA GLU A 106 -19.90 -12.96 11.56
C GLU A 106 -19.31 -12.88 12.98
N ALA A 107 -18.24 -12.12 13.15
CA ALA A 107 -17.57 -11.96 14.44
C ALA A 107 -18.47 -11.27 15.49
N LEU A 108 -19.32 -10.34 15.06
CA LEU A 108 -20.20 -9.55 15.93
C LEU A 108 -21.62 -10.11 16.03
N GLY A 109 -21.95 -11.18 15.29
CA GLY A 109 -23.30 -11.76 15.26
C GLY A 109 -24.36 -10.87 14.62
N VAL A 110 -23.98 -10.00 13.68
CA VAL A 110 -24.90 -9.09 12.97
C VAL A 110 -25.51 -9.81 11.78
N ASN A 111 -26.74 -10.28 11.94
CA ASN A 111 -27.48 -11.04 10.95
C ASN A 111 -28.77 -10.35 10.52
N PHE A 112 -29.27 -10.69 9.33
CA PHE A 112 -30.60 -10.34 8.84
C PHE A 112 -31.34 -11.60 8.36
N GLN A 113 -32.67 -11.52 8.26
CA GLN A 113 -33.51 -12.57 7.65
C GLN A 113 -33.66 -12.24 6.16
N ASP A 114 -33.30 -13.18 5.30
CA ASP A 114 -33.53 -13.01 3.86
C ASP A 114 -35.00 -13.26 3.46
N GLU A 115 -35.29 -13.16 2.17
CA GLU A 115 -36.65 -13.37 1.61
C GLU A 115 -37.23 -14.76 1.91
N ALA A 116 -36.39 -15.76 2.19
CA ALA A 116 -36.79 -17.11 2.55
C ALA A 116 -36.90 -17.34 4.06
N GLY A 117 -36.66 -16.30 4.88
CA GLY A 117 -36.62 -16.42 6.34
C GLY A 117 -35.36 -17.12 6.87
N VAL A 118 -34.27 -17.10 6.11
CA VAL A 118 -32.98 -17.66 6.53
C VAL A 118 -32.12 -16.56 7.12
N SER A 119 -31.61 -16.81 8.33
CA SER A 119 -30.67 -15.91 9.00
C SER A 119 -29.31 -15.93 8.29
N LYS A 120 -28.86 -14.78 7.79
CA LYS A 120 -27.59 -14.60 7.09
C LYS A 120 -26.78 -13.43 7.67
N PRO A 121 -25.44 -13.50 7.69
CA PRO A 121 -24.61 -12.37 8.08
C PRO A 121 -24.75 -11.22 7.09
N VAL A 122 -24.73 -9.98 7.60
CA VAL A 122 -24.81 -8.78 6.77
C VAL A 122 -23.54 -8.63 5.93
N LEU A 123 -23.68 -8.43 4.61
CA LEU A 123 -22.55 -8.10 3.75
C LEU A 123 -22.14 -6.64 3.96
N MET A 124 -20.87 -6.40 4.26
CA MET A 124 -20.38 -5.07 4.64
C MET A 124 -19.40 -4.48 3.61
N GLY A 125 -19.48 -3.17 3.46
CA GLY A 125 -18.48 -2.34 2.79
C GLY A 125 -18.05 -1.20 3.73
N SER A 126 -16.86 -0.66 3.49
CA SER A 126 -16.36 0.51 4.20
C SER A 126 -15.81 1.53 3.22
N TYR A 127 -16.05 2.80 3.50
CA TYR A 127 -15.68 3.94 2.66
C TYR A 127 -15.08 5.00 3.57
N GLY A 128 -13.81 5.34 3.35
CA GLY A 128 -13.09 6.31 4.17
C GLY A 128 -12.45 7.38 3.31
N ILE A 129 -12.60 8.64 3.73
CA ILE A 129 -11.86 9.78 3.21
C ILE A 129 -11.21 10.48 4.40
N GLY A 130 -9.90 10.65 4.35
CA GLY A 130 -9.15 11.38 5.36
C GLY A 130 -9.26 12.87 5.11
N SER A 131 -10.29 13.54 5.65
CA SER A 131 -10.52 14.98 5.41
C SER A 131 -9.32 15.87 5.73
N GLY A 132 -8.65 15.64 6.87
CA GLY A 132 -7.42 16.36 7.22
C GLY A 132 -6.27 16.09 6.26
N ARG A 133 -6.13 14.84 5.79
CA ARG A 133 -5.14 14.47 4.77
C ARG A 133 -5.48 15.09 3.41
N ALA A 134 -6.76 15.18 3.05
CA ALA A 134 -7.21 15.83 1.84
C ALA A 134 -6.86 17.32 1.84
N ALA A 135 -7.11 18.02 2.96
CA ALA A 135 -6.69 19.41 3.13
C ALA A 135 -5.15 19.57 3.00
N ALA A 136 -4.37 18.74 3.67
CA ALA A 136 -2.91 18.76 3.55
C ALA A 136 -2.43 18.44 2.11
N THR A 137 -3.12 17.54 1.41
CA THR A 137 -2.80 17.19 0.01
C THR A 137 -3.06 18.38 -0.92
N ILE A 138 -4.12 19.15 -0.67
CA ILE A 138 -4.38 20.39 -1.42
C ILE A 138 -3.21 21.35 -1.26
N VAL A 139 -2.74 21.57 -0.03
CA VAL A 139 -1.58 22.44 0.23
C VAL A 139 -0.32 21.91 -0.46
N GLU A 140 -0.03 20.62 -0.35
CA GLU A 140 1.14 20.00 -0.99
C GLU A 140 1.12 20.19 -2.51
N GLN A 141 -0.04 20.05 -3.14
CA GLN A 141 -0.20 20.16 -4.60
C GLN A 141 -0.40 21.60 -5.08
N ARG A 142 -0.82 22.52 -4.20
CA ARG A 142 -1.16 23.91 -4.53
C ARG A 142 -0.57 24.89 -3.53
N HIS A 143 0.70 25.16 -3.71
CA HIS A 143 1.41 26.22 -3.00
C HIS A 143 2.45 26.87 -3.91
N ASP A 144 2.86 28.06 -3.53
CA ASP A 144 4.01 28.76 -4.10
C ASP A 144 4.88 29.34 -2.98
N ASP A 145 5.90 30.12 -3.35
CA ASP A 145 6.80 30.76 -2.40
C ASP A 145 6.10 31.77 -1.46
N LYS A 146 4.87 32.19 -1.76
CA LYS A 146 4.08 33.16 -0.98
C LYS A 146 3.08 32.48 -0.05
N GLY A 147 2.79 31.19 -0.25
CA GLY A 147 1.95 30.40 0.64
C GLY A 147 1.01 29.47 -0.10
N ILE A 148 -0.16 29.26 0.50
CA ILE A 148 -1.15 28.27 0.05
C ILE A 148 -2.05 28.88 -1.02
N ASP A 149 -2.23 28.17 -2.14
CA ASP A 149 -3.20 28.49 -3.18
C ASP A 149 -4.45 27.61 -3.03
N TRP A 150 -5.35 28.00 -2.13
CA TRP A 150 -6.59 27.25 -1.90
C TRP A 150 -7.51 27.26 -3.14
N PRO A 151 -8.04 26.10 -3.57
CA PRO A 151 -9.22 26.07 -4.43
C PRO A 151 -10.38 26.85 -3.81
N VAL A 152 -11.16 27.53 -4.64
CA VAL A 152 -12.26 28.42 -4.18
C VAL A 152 -13.29 27.67 -3.32
N GLU A 153 -13.48 26.38 -3.56
CA GLU A 153 -14.45 25.52 -2.88
C GLU A 153 -14.07 25.21 -1.42
N VAL A 154 -12.78 25.34 -1.08
CA VAL A 154 -12.25 24.98 0.25
C VAL A 154 -11.42 26.10 0.89
N ALA A 155 -11.32 27.26 0.24
CA ALA A 155 -10.67 28.42 0.81
C ALA A 155 -11.35 28.81 2.13
N PRO A 156 -10.59 29.15 3.20
CA PRO A 156 -11.19 29.53 4.48
C PRO A 156 -12.17 30.71 4.34
N TYR A 157 -11.84 31.65 3.47
CA TYR A 157 -12.67 32.79 3.08
C TYR A 157 -12.49 33.05 1.58
N PRO A 158 -13.55 33.45 0.86
CA PRO A 158 -13.46 33.78 -0.56
C PRO A 158 -12.73 35.10 -0.83
N VAL A 159 -12.73 36.03 0.13
CA VAL A 159 -12.08 37.34 0.05
C VAL A 159 -11.46 37.68 1.40
N SER A 160 -10.27 38.29 1.40
CA SER A 160 -9.64 38.89 2.59
C SER A 160 -9.57 40.40 2.40
N LEU A 161 -10.31 41.15 3.21
CA LEU A 161 -10.28 42.60 3.22
C LEU A 161 -9.15 43.06 4.14
N MET A 162 -8.22 43.84 3.59
CA MET A 162 -7.07 44.38 4.33
C MET A 162 -7.08 45.90 4.26
N TRP A 163 -6.97 46.54 5.41
CA TRP A 163 -6.83 47.99 5.51
C TRP A 163 -5.40 48.37 5.87
N ILE A 164 -4.85 49.35 5.14
CA ILE A 164 -3.44 49.79 5.25
C ILE A 164 -3.36 51.21 5.87
N GLY A 165 -4.49 51.76 6.35
CA GLY A 165 -4.54 53.08 6.99
C GLY A 165 -4.08 53.10 8.46
N ALA A 166 -4.00 54.29 9.05
CA ALA A 166 -3.58 54.47 10.45
C ALA A 166 -4.69 54.00 11.40
N ALA A 167 -4.34 53.12 12.36
CA ALA A 167 -5.18 52.29 13.25
C ALA A 167 -6.45 52.87 13.93
N GLU A 168 -6.79 54.14 13.72
CA GLU A 168 -7.83 54.88 14.43
C GLU A 168 -8.86 55.56 13.48
N ASP A 169 -9.21 54.92 12.36
CA ASP A 169 -10.34 55.37 11.52
C ASP A 169 -11.59 54.56 11.84
N GLU A 170 -12.39 55.04 12.81
CA GLU A 170 -13.64 54.41 13.26
C GLU A 170 -14.67 54.22 12.15
N VAL A 171 -14.67 55.08 11.13
CA VAL A 171 -15.61 54.98 10.00
C VAL A 171 -15.26 53.77 9.14
N THR A 172 -13.97 53.58 8.88
CA THR A 172 -13.48 52.48 8.06
C THR A 172 -13.53 51.15 8.82
N SER A 173 -13.24 51.13 10.12
CA SER A 173 -13.37 49.91 10.94
C SER A 173 -14.83 49.47 11.06
N GLY A 174 -15.76 50.41 11.30
CA GLY A 174 -17.19 50.09 11.39
C GLY A 174 -17.75 49.52 10.08
N ALA A 175 -17.36 50.07 8.93
CA ALA A 175 -17.77 49.53 7.63
C ALA A 175 -17.20 48.14 7.33
N ALA A 176 -16.01 47.80 7.87
CA ALA A 176 -15.42 46.47 7.70
C ALA A 176 -16.12 45.41 8.57
N ASP A 177 -16.57 45.76 9.77
CA ASP A 177 -17.31 44.85 10.67
C ASP A 177 -18.75 44.55 10.18
N GLU A 178 -19.30 45.37 9.29
CA GLU A 178 -20.64 45.19 8.69
C GLU A 178 -20.66 44.30 7.42
N LEU A 179 -19.49 43.89 6.92
CA LEU A 179 -19.32 43.04 5.73
C LEU A 179 -19.09 41.57 6.09
#